data_AF-A0A842SX39-F1
#
_entry.id   AF-A0A842SX39-F1
#
_cell.length_a   1.000
_cell.length_b   1.000
_cell.length_c   1.000
_cell.angle_alpha   90.00
_cell.angle_beta   90.00
_cell.angle_gamma   90.00
#
_symmetry.space_group_name_H-M   'P 1'
#
loop_
_entity.id
_entity.type
_entity.pdbx_description
1 polymer ?
#
loop_
_entity_poly.entity_id
_entity_poly.type
_entity_poly.pdbx_seq_one_letter_code
_entity_poly.pdbx_strand_id
1 'polypeptide(L)'
;MIFLFGSLELDITFALTLILLATKLFLALFLGKEVIGKWKRLGDFEFDFLFAFFILMISLFVSRIFYMVFDFFLTQNEITKFPQYIFFWKLGGVIGAVGLIVVLVIIDKTILKFRLYGIPSLIIFGIFVFVLIYPVNTPEDFRFLHLLLIGSLNLTLLIPIIFIYVGVRAPEIRMVSFILSLGIILYLIALIFINEYFLSPFQTIFGSEFRIVIFLVFIIFKLTGLVLITYSATNLYIYNYFTENYV
;
A
#
# COMPACT_ATOMS: atom_id res chain seq x y z
N MET A 1 -3.98 23.60 -16.88
CA MET A 1 -4.85 24.33 -15.94
C MET A 1 -4.48 23.82 -14.56
N ILE A 2 -3.77 24.60 -13.75
CA ILE A 2 -3.47 24.23 -12.35
C ILE A 2 -4.77 24.50 -11.60
N PHE A 3 -5.40 23.45 -11.07
CA PHE A 3 -6.55 23.61 -10.19
C PHE A 3 -6.03 24.21 -8.89
N LEU A 4 -6.33 25.49 -8.65
CA LEU A 4 -6.14 26.12 -7.35
C LEU A 4 -7.42 25.91 -6.57
N PHE A 5 -7.35 25.17 -5.48
CA PHE A 5 -8.52 24.78 -4.69
C PHE A 5 -8.82 25.74 -3.52
N GLY A 6 -8.12 26.88 -3.46
CA GLY A 6 -8.44 28.00 -2.56
C GLY A 6 -7.76 27.93 -1.19
N SER A 7 -7.17 26.80 -0.78
CA SER A 7 -6.30 26.71 0.40
C SER A 7 -4.91 26.17 0.04
N LEU A 8 -3.88 26.83 0.58
CA LEU A 8 -2.47 26.47 0.35
C LEU A 8 -2.19 25.01 0.75
N GLU A 9 -2.75 24.56 1.87
CA GLU A 9 -2.63 23.19 2.36
C GLU A 9 -3.13 22.16 1.33
N LEU A 10 -4.28 22.42 0.71
CA LEU A 10 -4.90 21.48 -0.21
C LEU A 10 -4.16 21.46 -1.56
N ASP A 11 -3.68 22.62 -2.03
CA ASP A 11 -2.85 22.72 -3.23
C ASP A 11 -1.52 21.96 -3.06
N ILE A 12 -0.85 22.11 -1.91
CA ILE A 12 0.39 21.38 -1.61
C ILE A 12 0.12 19.87 -1.51
N THR A 13 -0.92 19.47 -0.77
CA THR A 13 -1.26 18.05 -0.59
C THR A 13 -1.66 17.41 -1.93
N PHE A 14 -2.30 18.17 -2.82
CA PHE A 14 -2.61 17.75 -4.19
C PHE A 14 -1.35 17.54 -5.01
N ALA A 15 -0.43 18.52 -5.03
CA ALA A 15 0.84 18.41 -5.75
C ALA A 15 1.67 17.20 -5.26
N LEU A 16 1.75 17.01 -3.95
CA LEU A 16 2.36 15.84 -3.32
C LEU A 16 1.67 14.53 -3.76
N THR A 17 0.34 14.51 -3.84
CA THR A 17 -0.40 13.33 -4.34
C THR A 17 -0.09 13.02 -5.80
N LEU A 18 0.10 14.03 -6.65
CA LEU A 18 0.52 13.86 -8.04
C LEU A 18 1.94 13.26 -8.13
N ILE A 19 2.87 13.72 -7.30
CA ILE A 19 4.21 13.13 -7.22
C ILE A 19 4.11 11.64 -6.84
N LEU A 20 3.31 11.31 -5.83
CA LEU A 20 3.08 9.92 -5.41
C LEU A 20 2.49 9.05 -6.53
N LEU A 21 1.53 9.59 -7.30
CA LEU A 21 0.96 8.90 -8.46
C LEU A 21 2.01 8.68 -9.56
N ALA A 22 2.80 9.70 -9.89
CA ALA A 22 3.86 9.60 -10.88
C ALA A 22 4.91 8.56 -10.48
N THR A 23 5.34 8.53 -9.22
CA THR A 23 6.28 7.51 -8.74
C THR A 23 5.68 6.11 -8.81
N LYS A 24 4.42 5.91 -8.40
CA LYS A 24 3.77 4.59 -8.50
C LYS A 24 3.66 4.11 -9.94
N LEU A 25 3.29 5.00 -10.86
CA LEU A 25 3.25 4.67 -12.28
C LEU A 25 4.63 4.27 -12.79
N PHE A 26 5.66 5.04 -12.46
CA PHE A 26 7.04 4.71 -12.80
C PHE A 26 7.47 3.34 -12.26
N LEU A 27 7.21 3.06 -10.98
CA LEU A 27 7.55 1.77 -10.35
C LEU A 27 6.74 0.60 -10.95
N ALA A 28 5.46 0.82 -11.27
CA ALA A 28 4.63 -0.19 -11.92
C ALA A 28 5.14 -0.52 -13.33
N LEU A 29 5.50 0.50 -14.12
CA LEU A 29 6.10 0.32 -15.45
C LEU A 29 7.45 -0.40 -15.37
N PHE A 30 8.28 -0.03 -14.38
CA PHE A 30 9.56 -0.68 -14.12
C PHE A 30 9.38 -2.17 -13.79
N LEU A 31 8.52 -2.51 -12.82
CA LEU A 31 8.22 -3.90 -12.48
C LEU A 31 7.60 -4.66 -13.65
N GLY A 32 6.71 -4.03 -14.43
CA GLY A 32 6.12 -4.64 -15.62
C GLY A 32 7.17 -4.99 -16.68
N LYS A 33 8.18 -4.13 -16.87
CA LYS A 33 9.33 -4.41 -17.75
C LYS A 33 10.11 -5.63 -17.24
N GLU A 34 10.37 -5.72 -15.93
CA GLU A 34 11.07 -6.87 -15.34
C GLU A 34 10.28 -8.17 -15.46
N VAL A 35 8.95 -8.14 -15.26
CA VAL A 35 8.05 -9.30 -15.48
C VAL A 35 8.12 -9.78 -16.93
N ILE A 36 8.03 -8.87 -17.89
CA ILE A 36 8.11 -9.21 -19.33
C ILE A 36 9.52 -9.74 -19.66
N GLY A 37 10.57 -9.17 -19.08
CA GLY A 37 11.94 -9.64 -19.23
C GLY A 37 12.13 -11.05 -18.69
N LYS A 38 11.59 -11.36 -17.50
CA LYS A 38 11.53 -12.70 -16.93
C LYS A 38 10.86 -13.68 -17.90
N TRP A 39 9.64 -13.36 -18.34
CA TRP A 39 8.86 -14.23 -19.23
C TRP A 39 9.63 -14.56 -20.51
N LYS A 40 10.27 -13.56 -21.13
CA LYS A 40 11.10 -13.76 -22.33
C LYS A 40 12.32 -14.65 -22.09
N ARG A 41 12.91 -14.64 -20.90
CA ARG A 41 14.11 -15.44 -20.56
C ARG A 41 13.78 -16.90 -20.26
N LEU A 42 12.70 -17.16 -19.53
CA LEU A 42 12.31 -18.51 -19.11
C LEU A 42 11.45 -19.22 -20.16
N GLY A 43 10.77 -18.47 -21.03
CA GLY A 43 9.88 -19.01 -22.05
C GLY A 43 8.47 -19.30 -21.53
N ASP A 44 8.25 -19.25 -20.22
CA ASP A 44 6.97 -19.45 -19.56
C ASP A 44 6.61 -18.29 -18.63
N PHE A 45 5.31 -18.14 -18.38
CA PHE A 45 4.77 -17.15 -17.47
C PHE A 45 4.42 -17.83 -16.15
N GLU A 46 5.06 -17.38 -15.07
CA GLU A 46 4.81 -17.87 -13.72
C GLU A 46 4.23 -16.76 -12.84
N PHE A 47 3.19 -17.11 -12.07
CA PHE A 47 2.63 -16.23 -11.07
C PHE A 47 3.46 -16.30 -9.78
N ASP A 48 4.54 -15.52 -9.73
CA ASP A 48 5.55 -15.53 -8.68
C ASP A 48 5.57 -14.25 -7.83
N PHE A 49 6.61 -14.10 -7.00
CA PHE A 49 6.84 -12.92 -6.18
C PHE A 49 6.91 -11.62 -6.98
N LEU A 50 7.69 -11.60 -8.06
CA LEU A 50 7.86 -10.42 -8.88
C LEU A 50 6.51 -9.99 -9.48
N PHE A 51 5.74 -10.94 -10.00
CA PHE A 51 4.41 -10.67 -10.54
C PHE A 51 3.43 -10.18 -9.46
N ALA A 52 3.46 -10.76 -8.26
CA ALA A 52 2.60 -10.34 -7.15
C ALA A 52 2.84 -8.88 -6.75
N PHE A 53 4.11 -8.46 -6.64
CA PHE A 53 4.45 -7.07 -6.33
C PHE A 53 4.15 -6.11 -7.49
N PHE A 54 4.24 -6.57 -8.74
CA PHE A 54 3.77 -5.81 -9.90
C PHE A 54 2.26 -5.53 -9.82
N ILE A 55 1.45 -6.56 -9.54
CA ILE A 55 0.01 -6.41 -9.32
C ILE A 55 -0.27 -5.44 -8.16
N LEU A 56 0.45 -5.58 -7.03
CA LEU A 56 0.34 -4.65 -5.91
C LEU A 56 0.62 -3.20 -6.34
N MET A 57 1.66 -2.93 -7.12
CA MET A 57 1.97 -1.57 -7.57
C MET A 57 0.88 -0.99 -8.47
N ILE A 58 0.34 -1.78 -9.41
CA ILE A 58 -0.80 -1.36 -10.24
C ILE A 58 -2.02 -1.06 -9.35
N SER A 59 -2.36 -1.96 -8.44
CA SER A 59 -3.47 -1.79 -7.51
C SER A 59 -3.33 -0.52 -6.67
N LEU A 60 -2.13 -0.25 -6.13
CA LEU A 60 -1.85 0.96 -5.35
C LEU A 60 -1.87 2.24 -6.18
N PHE A 61 -1.55 2.17 -7.47
CA PHE A 61 -1.67 3.29 -8.41
C PHE A 61 -3.14 3.62 -8.69
N VAL A 62 -3.90 2.63 -9.16
CA VAL A 62 -5.33 2.80 -9.48
C VAL A 62 -6.11 3.23 -8.24
N SER A 63 -5.89 2.58 -7.10
CA SER A 63 -6.47 2.95 -5.80
C SER A 63 -6.26 4.44 -5.48
N ARG A 64 -5.07 4.98 -5.75
CA ARG A 64 -4.77 6.39 -5.44
C ARG A 64 -5.45 7.37 -6.38
N ILE A 65 -5.79 6.97 -7.61
CA ILE A 65 -6.63 7.79 -8.50
C ILE A 65 -8.01 7.95 -7.89
N PHE A 66 -8.63 6.86 -7.43
CA PHE A 66 -9.94 6.91 -6.76
C PHE A 66 -9.91 7.79 -5.51
N TYR A 67 -8.90 7.61 -4.65
CA TYR A 67 -8.76 8.47 -3.48
C TYR A 67 -8.46 9.93 -3.85
N MET A 68 -7.70 10.20 -4.92
CA MET A 68 -7.47 11.59 -5.37
C MET A 68 -8.77 12.25 -5.83
N VAL A 69 -9.60 11.54 -6.59
CA VAL A 69 -10.93 12.02 -7.00
C VAL A 69 -11.80 12.31 -5.77
N PHE A 70 -11.83 11.37 -4.82
CA PHE A 70 -12.58 11.52 -3.57
C PHE A 70 -12.09 12.71 -2.73
N ASP A 71 -10.79 12.77 -2.41
CA ASP A 71 -10.20 13.75 -1.49
C ASP A 71 -10.23 15.18 -2.07
N PHE A 72 -9.84 15.36 -3.33
CA PHE A 72 -9.61 16.71 -3.88
C PHE A 72 -10.75 17.25 -4.74
N PHE A 73 -11.43 16.39 -5.51
CA PHE A 73 -12.45 16.86 -6.46
C PHE A 73 -13.86 16.80 -5.88
N LEU A 74 -14.16 15.77 -5.09
CA LEU A 74 -15.51 15.55 -4.57
C LEU A 74 -15.72 16.10 -3.16
N THR A 75 -14.76 15.89 -2.26
CA THR A 75 -14.92 16.27 -0.85
C THR A 75 -14.12 17.49 -0.44
N GLN A 76 -13.00 17.81 -1.12
CA GLN A 76 -12.07 18.88 -0.74
C GLN A 76 -11.63 18.76 0.74
N ASN A 77 -11.50 17.52 1.23
CA ASN A 77 -11.24 17.16 2.63
C ASN A 77 -12.29 17.63 3.66
N GLU A 78 -13.50 18.00 3.23
CA GLU A 78 -14.60 18.31 4.15
C GLU A 78 -15.37 17.04 4.56
N ILE A 79 -15.29 16.69 5.85
CA ILE A 79 -15.89 15.45 6.41
C ILE A 79 -17.40 15.37 6.16
N THR A 80 -18.10 16.51 6.12
CA THR A 80 -19.56 16.58 5.89
C THR A 80 -19.96 16.06 4.51
N LYS A 81 -19.05 16.14 3.51
CA LYS A 81 -19.29 15.65 2.14
C LYS A 81 -18.95 14.16 1.97
N PHE A 82 -18.31 13.53 2.95
CA PHE A 82 -17.82 12.15 2.83
C PHE A 82 -18.93 11.12 2.58
N PRO A 83 -20.09 11.16 3.27
CA PRO A 83 -21.16 10.19 3.03
C PRO A 83 -21.69 10.19 1.59
N GLN A 84 -21.75 11.36 0.95
CA GLN A 84 -22.28 11.51 -0.41
C GLN A 84 -21.41 10.83 -1.47
N TYR A 85 -20.09 10.87 -1.29
CA TYR A 85 -19.12 10.38 -2.28
C TYR A 85 -18.34 9.15 -1.82
N ILE A 86 -18.78 8.52 -0.73
CA ILE A 86 -18.09 7.42 -0.06
C ILE A 86 -17.76 6.23 -0.96
N PHE A 87 -18.55 6.04 -2.02
CA PHE A 87 -18.35 4.97 -2.99
C PHE A 87 -16.94 5.02 -3.63
N PHE A 88 -16.43 6.21 -3.96
CA PHE A 88 -15.08 6.35 -4.53
C PHE A 88 -13.99 5.93 -3.54
N TRP A 89 -14.13 6.31 -2.27
CA TRP A 89 -13.22 5.91 -1.20
C TRP A 89 -13.22 4.39 -1.00
N LYS A 90 -14.41 3.77 -0.96
CA LYS A 90 -14.56 2.31 -0.84
C LYS A 90 -13.92 1.57 -2.00
N LEU A 91 -14.17 2.00 -3.25
CA LEU A 91 -13.55 1.42 -4.43
C LEU A 91 -12.02 1.54 -4.38
N GLY A 92 -11.51 2.72 -4.01
CA GLY A 92 -10.08 2.93 -3.80
C GLY A 92 -9.50 1.93 -2.80
N GLY A 93 -10.18 1.71 -1.69
CA GLY A 93 -9.80 0.72 -0.68
C GLY A 93 -9.73 -0.70 -1.23
N VAL A 94 -10.81 -1.17 -1.86
CA VAL A 94 -10.91 -2.54 -2.40
C VAL A 94 -9.85 -2.81 -3.45
N ILE A 95 -9.65 -1.89 -4.39
CA ILE A 95 -8.63 -2.05 -5.44
C ILE A 95 -7.25 -2.18 -4.80
N GLY A 96 -6.93 -1.36 -3.78
CA GLY A 96 -5.68 -1.48 -3.04
C GLY A 96 -5.55 -2.82 -2.30
N ALA A 97 -6.64 -3.31 -1.72
CA ALA A 97 -6.68 -4.57 -1.00
C ALA A 97 -6.41 -5.78 -1.88
N VAL A 98 -6.91 -5.79 -3.12
CA VAL A 98 -6.67 -6.88 -4.08
C VAL A 98 -5.18 -7.12 -4.27
N GLY A 99 -4.40 -6.07 -4.50
CA GLY A 99 -2.95 -6.18 -4.65
C GLY A 99 -2.27 -6.75 -3.40
N LEU A 100 -2.72 -6.34 -2.22
CA LEU A 100 -2.19 -6.82 -0.95
C LEU A 100 -2.53 -8.30 -0.69
N ILE A 101 -3.77 -8.70 -0.97
CA ILE A 101 -4.26 -10.08 -0.88
C ILE A 101 -3.41 -10.99 -1.77
N VAL A 102 -3.13 -10.57 -3.01
CA VAL A 102 -2.28 -11.31 -3.95
C VAL A 102 -0.88 -11.53 -3.38
N VAL A 103 -0.25 -10.48 -2.82
CA VAL A 103 1.08 -10.60 -2.19
C VAL A 103 1.05 -11.54 -0.99
N LEU A 104 0.05 -11.45 -0.11
CA LEU A 104 -0.07 -12.33 1.05
C LEU A 104 -0.26 -13.80 0.66
N VAL A 105 -1.09 -14.09 -0.35
CA VAL A 105 -1.29 -15.45 -0.86
C VAL A 105 0.02 -16.02 -1.42
N ILE A 106 0.79 -15.21 -2.16
CA ILE A 106 2.06 -15.64 -2.73
C ILE A 106 3.12 -15.85 -1.65
N ILE A 107 3.17 -15.02 -0.61
CA ILE A 107 4.05 -15.24 0.55
C ILE A 107 3.68 -16.55 1.25
N ASP A 108 2.39 -16.78 1.54
CA ASP A 108 1.95 -17.98 2.23
C ASP A 108 2.25 -19.23 1.38
N LYS A 109 1.94 -19.21 0.08
CA LYS A 109 2.24 -20.30 -0.85
C LYS A 109 3.74 -20.59 -0.92
N THR A 110 4.55 -19.57 -1.19
CA THR A 110 5.94 -19.74 -1.63
C THR A 110 6.92 -19.83 -0.45
N ILE A 111 6.70 -19.08 0.63
CA ILE A 111 7.61 -19.08 1.79
C ILE A 111 7.08 -20.01 2.88
N LEU A 112 5.79 -19.93 3.20
CA LEU A 112 5.21 -20.67 4.32
C LEU A 112 4.63 -22.03 3.92
N LYS A 113 4.60 -22.36 2.63
CA LYS A 113 4.01 -23.61 2.09
C LYS A 113 2.56 -23.80 2.57
N PHE A 114 1.76 -22.74 2.53
CA PHE A 114 0.36 -22.68 2.99
C PHE A 114 0.14 -23.04 4.47
N ARG A 115 1.14 -22.90 5.34
CA ARG A 115 0.97 -23.14 6.79
C ARG A 115 -0.08 -22.23 7.43
N LEU A 116 -0.35 -21.05 6.86
CA LEU A 116 -1.40 -20.15 7.35
C LEU A 116 -2.74 -20.35 6.64
N TYR A 117 -2.84 -21.30 5.69
CA TYR A 117 -4.06 -21.61 4.93
C TYR A 117 -4.72 -20.38 4.27
N GLY A 118 -3.95 -19.34 3.96
CA GLY A 118 -4.47 -18.07 3.45
C GLY A 118 -5.35 -17.30 4.45
N ILE A 119 -5.35 -17.64 5.73
CA ILE A 119 -6.21 -16.97 6.74
C ILE A 119 -6.01 -15.44 6.74
N PRO A 120 -4.79 -14.88 6.71
CA PRO A 120 -4.62 -13.43 6.69
C PRO A 120 -5.25 -12.76 5.47
N SER A 121 -5.10 -13.35 4.28
CA SER A 121 -5.68 -12.80 3.05
C SER A 121 -7.20 -12.94 3.02
N LEU A 122 -7.75 -14.05 3.54
CA LEU A 122 -9.19 -14.26 3.70
C LEU A 122 -9.82 -13.25 4.67
N ILE A 123 -9.17 -12.95 5.80
CA ILE A 123 -9.65 -11.93 6.76
C ILE A 123 -9.71 -10.55 6.09
N ILE A 124 -8.63 -10.15 5.41
CA ILE A 124 -8.61 -8.87 4.68
C ILE A 124 -9.71 -8.83 3.62
N PHE A 125 -9.86 -9.90 2.83
CA PHE A 125 -10.92 -9.99 1.83
C PHE A 125 -12.32 -9.81 2.46
N GLY A 126 -12.63 -10.55 3.52
CA GLY A 126 -13.91 -10.45 4.22
C GLY A 126 -14.20 -9.05 4.76
N ILE A 127 -13.18 -8.38 5.31
CA ILE A 127 -13.30 -6.99 5.79
C ILE A 127 -13.58 -6.02 4.64
N PHE A 128 -12.93 -6.16 3.48
CA PHE A 128 -13.19 -5.30 2.34
C PHE A 128 -14.56 -5.56 1.69
N VAL A 129 -15.05 -6.81 1.70
CA VAL A 129 -16.44 -7.12 1.32
C VAL A 129 -17.42 -6.42 2.28
N PHE A 130 -17.17 -6.49 3.59
CA PHE A 130 -17.98 -5.79 4.58
C PHE A 130 -17.97 -4.27 4.38
N VAL A 131 -16.80 -3.66 4.15
CA VAL A 131 -16.64 -2.22 3.88
C VAL A 131 -17.44 -1.79 2.65
N LEU A 132 -17.48 -2.61 1.60
CA LEU A 132 -18.26 -2.30 0.40
C LEU A 132 -19.75 -2.17 0.73
N ILE A 133 -20.31 -3.15 1.45
CA ILE A 133 -21.75 -3.24 1.70
C ILE A 133 -22.23 -2.38 2.88
N TYR A 134 -21.34 -2.03 3.83
CA TYR A 134 -21.72 -1.30 5.03
C TYR A 134 -22.19 0.14 4.69
N PRO A 135 -23.41 0.56 5.06
CA PRO A 135 -23.90 1.91 4.75
C PRO A 135 -23.16 2.97 5.57
N VAL A 136 -22.81 4.10 4.94
CA VAL A 136 -22.13 5.21 5.61
C VAL A 136 -23.01 6.43 5.48
N ASN A 137 -23.76 6.72 6.55
CA ASN A 137 -24.70 7.85 6.58
C ASN A 137 -24.17 8.99 7.44
N THR A 138 -23.29 8.69 8.40
CA THR A 138 -22.74 9.64 9.37
C THR A 138 -21.20 9.67 9.34
N PRO A 139 -20.57 10.75 9.83
CA PRO A 139 -19.12 10.79 10.07
C PRO A 139 -18.61 9.66 10.99
N GLU A 140 -19.43 9.23 11.95
CA GLU A 140 -19.14 8.16 12.90
C GLU A 140 -19.04 6.81 12.20
N ASP A 141 -19.95 6.52 11.26
CA ASP A 141 -19.89 5.33 10.39
C ASP A 141 -18.57 5.28 9.61
N PHE A 142 -18.15 6.44 9.07
CA PHE A 142 -16.90 6.54 8.32
C PHE A 142 -15.69 6.25 9.22
N ARG A 143 -15.66 6.82 10.43
CA ARG A 143 -14.59 6.56 11.42
C ARG A 143 -14.53 5.09 11.81
N PHE A 144 -15.68 4.45 12.01
CA PHE A 144 -15.75 3.02 12.30
C PHE A 144 -15.14 2.17 11.18
N LEU A 145 -15.51 2.42 9.92
CA LEU A 145 -14.91 1.72 8.79
C LEU A 145 -13.41 1.96 8.68
N HIS A 146 -12.95 3.20 8.92
CA HIS A 146 -11.53 3.54 8.90
C HIS A 146 -10.73 2.77 9.97
N LEU A 147 -11.27 2.65 11.19
CA LEU A 147 -10.67 1.85 12.26
C LEU A 147 -10.61 0.36 11.90
N LEU A 148 -11.68 -0.19 11.34
CA LEU A 148 -11.73 -1.58 10.89
C LEU A 148 -10.67 -1.86 9.82
N LEU A 149 -10.51 -0.95 8.85
CA LEU A 149 -9.49 -1.04 7.81
C LEU A 149 -8.08 -1.00 8.39
N ILE A 150 -7.77 -0.06 9.29
CA ILE A 150 -6.47 0.00 9.97
C ILE A 150 -6.20 -1.31 10.73
N GLY A 151 -7.19 -1.81 11.46
CA GLY A 151 -7.11 -3.09 12.17
C GLY A 151 -6.74 -4.24 11.24
N SER A 152 -7.39 -4.33 10.08
CA SER A 152 -7.08 -5.34 9.06
C SER A 152 -5.68 -5.19 8.47
N LEU A 153 -5.22 -3.95 8.27
CA LEU A 153 -3.91 -3.67 7.69
C LEU A 153 -2.77 -4.04 8.64
N ASN A 154 -3.01 -4.16 9.95
CA ASN A 154 -2.00 -4.67 10.87
C ASN A 154 -1.58 -6.12 10.57
N LEU A 155 -2.42 -6.92 9.89
CA LEU A 155 -2.04 -8.25 9.42
C LEU A 155 -0.87 -8.20 8.41
N THR A 156 -0.65 -7.05 7.77
CA THR A 156 0.49 -6.87 6.86
C THR A 156 1.83 -6.84 7.58
N LEU A 157 1.85 -6.65 8.91
CA LEU A 157 3.07 -6.78 9.73
C LEU A 157 3.61 -8.22 9.76
N LEU A 158 2.81 -9.21 9.38
CA LEU A 158 3.32 -10.57 9.17
C LEU A 158 4.42 -10.60 8.10
N ILE A 159 4.31 -9.77 7.06
CA ILE A 159 5.28 -9.76 5.96
C ILE A 159 6.70 -9.41 6.44
N PRO A 160 6.95 -8.26 7.10
CA PRO A 160 8.30 -7.96 7.60
C PRO A 160 8.78 -8.98 8.64
N ILE A 161 7.90 -9.54 9.48
CA ILE A 161 8.29 -10.59 10.44
C ILE A 161 8.82 -11.83 9.69
N ILE A 162 8.10 -12.29 8.66
CA ILE A 162 8.49 -13.43 7.83
C ILE A 162 9.82 -13.16 7.11
N PHE A 163 9.97 -11.98 6.50
CA PHE A 163 11.18 -11.67 5.74
C PHE A 163 12.40 -11.38 6.63
N ILE A 164 12.22 -10.85 7.84
CA ILE A 164 13.30 -10.79 8.83
C ILE A 164 13.74 -12.21 9.19
N TYR A 165 12.80 -13.12 9.47
CA TYR A 165 13.11 -14.52 9.77
C TYR A 165 13.86 -15.21 8.62
N VAL A 166 13.38 -15.04 7.38
CA VAL A 166 14.06 -15.57 6.19
C VAL A 166 15.46 -15.00 6.04
N GLY A 167 15.64 -13.68 6.21
CA GLY A 167 16.95 -13.05 6.06
C GLY A 167 17.99 -13.52 7.09
N VAL A 168 17.55 -13.89 8.29
CA VAL A 168 18.41 -14.51 9.31
C VAL A 168 18.84 -15.93 8.87
N ARG A 169 17.93 -16.71 8.29
CA ARG A 169 18.14 -18.14 7.95
C ARG A 169 18.80 -18.37 6.59
N ALA A 170 18.63 -17.47 5.63
CA ALA A 170 19.10 -17.61 4.25
C ALA A 170 20.13 -16.50 3.93
N PRO A 171 21.44 -16.75 4.09
CA PRO A 171 22.48 -15.75 3.87
C PRO A 171 22.47 -15.15 2.46
N GLU A 172 22.07 -15.93 1.46
CA GLU A 172 22.09 -15.54 0.04
C GLU A 172 21.12 -14.39 -0.25
N ILE A 173 19.97 -14.35 0.44
CA ILE A 173 18.92 -13.34 0.26
C ILE A 173 18.76 -12.43 1.48
N ARG A 174 19.72 -12.45 2.42
CA ARG A 174 19.66 -11.72 3.70
C ARG A 174 19.40 -10.22 3.52
N MET A 175 20.26 -9.57 2.73
CA MET A 175 20.18 -8.13 2.51
C MET A 175 18.85 -7.75 1.86
N VAL A 176 18.44 -8.50 0.83
CA VAL A 176 17.21 -8.23 0.08
C VAL A 176 15.97 -8.39 0.96
N SER A 177 15.96 -9.40 1.83
CA SER A 177 14.86 -9.67 2.77
C SER A 177 14.73 -8.60 3.85
N PHE A 178 15.85 -8.11 4.39
CA PHE A 178 15.84 -6.99 5.34
C PHE A 178 15.42 -5.67 4.68
N ILE A 179 15.87 -5.41 3.44
CA ILE A 179 15.43 -4.23 2.69
C ILE A 179 13.91 -4.27 2.43
N LEU A 180 13.36 -5.45 2.08
CA LEU A 180 11.91 -5.59 1.87
C LEU A 180 11.15 -5.30 3.16
N SER A 181 11.61 -5.89 4.27
CA SER A 181 11.01 -5.71 5.59
C SER A 181 11.03 -4.24 6.01
N LEU A 182 12.17 -3.57 5.85
CA LEU A 182 12.31 -2.14 6.12
C LEU A 182 11.38 -1.30 5.22
N GLY A 183 11.32 -1.61 3.92
CA GLY A 183 10.44 -0.91 2.98
C GLY A 183 8.97 -0.98 3.38
N ILE A 184 8.50 -2.15 3.81
CA ILE A 184 7.13 -2.34 4.31
C ILE A 184 6.92 -1.59 5.62
N ILE A 185 7.85 -1.67 6.57
CA ILE A 185 7.76 -0.94 7.84
C ILE A 185 7.66 0.57 7.60
N LEU A 186 8.52 1.13 6.74
CA LEU A 186 8.47 2.55 6.38
C LEU A 186 7.13 2.93 5.73
N TYR A 187 6.62 2.08 4.85
CA TYR A 187 5.31 2.29 4.23
C TYR A 187 4.16 2.28 5.26
N LEU A 188 4.18 1.35 6.21
CA LEU A 188 3.15 1.25 7.26
C LEU A 188 3.23 2.40 8.26
N ILE A 189 4.44 2.79 8.67
CA ILE A 189 4.66 3.96 9.52
C ILE A 189 4.14 5.23 8.84
N ALA A 190 4.33 5.36 7.52
CA ALA A 190 3.75 6.47 6.77
C ALA A 190 2.23 6.55 6.96
N LEU A 191 1.51 5.42 6.91
CA LEU A 191 0.04 5.41 7.10
C LEU A 191 -0.39 5.90 8.48
N ILE A 192 0.45 5.75 9.51
CA ILE A 192 0.16 6.24 10.86
C ILE A 192 0.19 7.78 10.89
N PHE A 193 1.14 8.41 10.19
CA PHE A 193 1.30 9.86 10.19
C PHE A 193 0.08 10.62 9.65
N ILE A 194 -0.65 10.05 8.69
CA ILE A 194 -1.85 10.67 8.10
C ILE A 194 -3.13 10.33 8.85
N ASN A 195 -3.04 9.54 9.93
CA ASN A 195 -4.20 9.20 10.73
C ASN A 195 -4.64 10.39 11.58
N GLU A 196 -5.93 10.73 11.56
CA GLU A 196 -6.47 11.86 12.33
C GLU A 196 -6.18 11.77 13.84
N TYR A 197 -6.16 10.55 14.41
CA TYR A 197 -5.77 10.32 15.80
C TYR A 197 -4.32 10.73 16.09
N PHE A 198 -3.44 10.59 15.09
CA PHE A 198 -2.07 11.03 15.20
C PHE A 198 -1.93 12.52 14.87
N LEU A 199 -2.65 13.03 13.87
CA LEU A 199 -2.57 14.43 13.42
C LEU A 199 -3.10 15.44 14.45
N SER A 200 -4.25 15.15 15.06
CA SER A 200 -5.01 16.11 15.88
C SER A 200 -4.23 16.68 17.08
N PRO A 201 -3.50 15.87 17.88
CA PRO A 201 -2.67 16.41 18.97
C PRO A 201 -1.58 17.36 18.49
N PHE A 202 -0.92 17.06 17.38
CA PHE A 202 0.14 17.93 16.84
C PHE A 202 -0.43 19.23 16.28
N GLN A 203 -1.58 19.20 15.61
CA GLN A 203 -2.24 20.42 15.15
C GLN A 203 -2.66 21.33 16.31
N THR A 204 -3.08 20.74 17.43
CA THR A 204 -3.45 21.51 18.63
C THR A 204 -2.24 22.23 19.24
N ILE A 205 -1.06 21.62 19.18
CA ILE A 205 0.18 22.15 19.77
C ILE A 205 0.91 23.12 18.82
N PHE A 206 1.00 22.77 17.53
CA PHE A 206 1.83 23.46 16.54
C PHE A 206 1.04 24.29 15.51
N GLY A 207 -0.30 24.24 15.55
CA GLY A 207 -1.18 24.92 14.61
C GLY A 207 -1.55 24.08 13.37
N SER A 208 -2.50 24.60 12.57
CA SER A 208 -3.01 23.93 11.35
C SER A 208 -1.93 23.70 10.29
N GLU A 209 -0.99 24.63 10.16
CA GLU A 209 0.12 24.57 9.17
C GLU A 209 1.03 23.35 9.39
N PHE A 210 1.09 22.81 10.61
CA PHE A 210 1.90 21.62 10.90
C PHE A 210 1.45 20.39 10.10
N ARG A 211 0.21 20.36 9.62
CA ARG A 211 -0.30 19.28 8.76
C ARG A 211 0.51 19.13 7.48
N ILE A 212 0.98 20.24 6.90
CA ILE A 212 1.81 20.24 5.69
C ILE A 212 3.13 19.51 5.95
N VAL A 213 3.76 19.76 7.09
CA VAL A 213 5.01 19.10 7.50
C VAL A 213 4.77 17.59 7.65
N ILE A 214 3.67 17.18 8.29
CA ILE A 214 3.34 15.77 8.45
C ILE A 214 3.09 15.10 7.09
N PHE A 215 2.38 15.76 6.17
CA PHE A 215 2.18 15.25 4.81
C PHE A 215 3.50 15.07 4.03
N LEU A 216 4.46 15.96 4.24
CA LEU A 216 5.80 15.84 3.64
C LEU A 216 6.55 14.64 4.24
N VAL A 217 6.53 14.46 5.55
CA VAL A 217 7.15 13.27 6.20
C VAL A 217 6.48 11.98 5.70
N PHE A 218 5.15 11.97 5.66
CA PHE A 218 4.36 10.88 5.10
C PHE A 218 4.81 10.51 3.68
N ILE A 219 4.94 11.48 2.79
CA ILE A 219 5.29 11.17 1.40
C ILE A 219 6.71 10.61 1.29
N ILE A 220 7.67 11.16 2.04
CA ILE A 220 9.06 10.68 2.02
C ILE A 220 9.13 9.22 2.45
N PHE A 221 8.51 8.89 3.59
CA PHE A 221 8.49 7.52 4.10
C PHE A 221 7.78 6.57 3.13
N LYS A 222 6.66 7.01 2.54
CA LYS A 222 5.87 6.20 1.63
C LYS A 222 6.61 5.94 0.32
N LEU A 223 7.22 6.96 -0.28
CA LEU A 223 8.01 6.83 -1.51
C LEU A 223 9.24 5.96 -1.29
N THR A 224 9.99 6.21 -0.21
CA THR A 224 11.16 5.41 0.15
C THR A 224 10.76 3.95 0.36
N GLY A 225 9.69 3.69 1.11
CA GLY A 225 9.18 2.34 1.32
C GLY A 225 8.83 1.62 0.01
N LEU A 226 8.12 2.29 -0.91
CA LEU A 226 7.75 1.73 -2.21
C LEU A 226 8.97 1.42 -3.09
N VAL A 227 9.99 2.29 -3.09
CA VAL A 227 11.24 2.07 -3.83
C VAL A 227 11.98 0.85 -3.28
N LEU A 228 12.12 0.73 -1.95
CA LEU A 228 12.76 -0.44 -1.32
C LEU A 228 11.99 -1.74 -1.60
N ILE A 229 10.65 -1.72 -1.52
CA ILE A 229 9.81 -2.88 -1.86
C ILE A 229 10.04 -3.29 -3.32
N THR A 230 10.05 -2.33 -4.24
CA THR A 230 10.25 -2.58 -5.68
C THR A 230 11.63 -3.17 -5.95
N TYR A 231 12.67 -2.58 -5.37
CA TYR A 231 14.04 -3.09 -5.46
C TYR A 231 14.17 -4.52 -4.91
N SER A 232 13.56 -4.81 -3.76
CA SER A 232 13.61 -6.15 -3.19
C SER A 232 12.86 -7.17 -4.02
N ALA A 233 11.68 -6.82 -4.57
CA ALA A 233 10.91 -7.73 -5.42
C ALA A 233 11.68 -8.17 -6.67
N THR A 234 12.41 -7.25 -7.31
CA THR A 234 13.24 -7.58 -8.49
C THR A 234 14.42 -8.46 -8.14
N ASN A 235 15.08 -8.23 -7.00
CA ASN A 235 16.25 -8.99 -6.61
C ASN A 235 15.90 -10.38 -6.05
N LEU A 236 14.80 -10.53 -5.30
CA LEU A 236 14.36 -11.84 -4.80
C LEU A 236 14.07 -12.82 -5.95
N TYR A 237 13.58 -12.31 -7.08
CA TYR A 237 13.41 -13.11 -8.29
C TYR A 237 14.75 -13.57 -8.89
N ILE A 238 15.74 -12.67 -8.99
CA ILE A 238 17.05 -13.00 -9.58
C ILE A 238 17.72 -14.17 -8.85
N TYR A 239 17.50 -14.28 -7.53
CA TYR A 239 18.05 -15.38 -6.74
C TYR A 239 17.28 -16.70 -6.86
N ASN A 240 16.09 -16.73 -7.50
CA ASN A 240 15.23 -17.91 -7.67
C ASN A 240 15.06 -18.76 -6.39
N TYR A 241 15.30 -18.15 -5.22
CA TYR A 241 15.67 -18.89 -4.01
C TYR A 241 14.53 -19.78 -3.51
N PHE A 242 13.30 -19.29 -3.66
CA PHE A 242 12.13 -20.02 -3.24
C PHE A 242 11.60 -20.98 -4.31
N THR A 243 12.13 -20.95 -5.53
CA THR A 243 11.73 -21.82 -6.65
C THR A 243 12.68 -23.00 -6.83
N GLU A 244 13.95 -22.87 -6.45
CA GLU A 244 14.96 -23.92 -6.65
C GLU A 244 15.14 -24.82 -5.42
N ASN A 245 14.87 -24.32 -4.21
CA ASN A 245 14.92 -25.12 -2.97
C ASN A 245 13.64 -25.97 -2.74
N TYR A 246 12.93 -26.33 -3.81
CA TYR A 246 11.75 -27.22 -3.81
C TYR A 246 12.12 -28.72 -3.90
N VAL A 247 13.28 -29.11 -3.38
CA VAL A 247 13.65 -30.53 -3.17
C VAL A 247 13.56 -30.86 -1.68
#